data_AF-A0A271LUK7-F1
#
_entry.id   AF-A0A271LUK7-F1
#
_cell.length_a   1.000
_cell.length_b   1.000
_cell.length_c   1.000
_cell.angle_alpha   90.00
_cell.angle_beta   90.00
_cell.angle_gamma   90.00
#
_symmetry.space_group_name_H-M   'P 1'
#
loop_
_entity.id
_entity.type
_entity.pdbx_description
1 polymer ?
#
loop_
_entity_poly.entity_id
_entity_poly.type
_entity_poly.pdbx_seq_one_letter_code
_entity_poly.pdbx_strand_id
1 'polypeptide(L)'
;MGRRIEIGILYSRSGNYRLLSESCRSGAMTAIADVNADPAIPIEFVPVERDPQGNIDGYATGCADILANSGARHIIGCITSWSRKEVIPILERAGGTLWYACPYEGFEANEHVVYMHACPNQHLVPLLAHVVPRFGANGFLLGSNYIWGWETNRVARDLIADAGGKVLGERYLPLGEVDVSRLIAEIQATRPDFILNNLIGSSSYAFIAAYAELAKRDPHFRPERCPILSCNLTECELPALNEAGNGHLSVGPYFHDMSAADRQGDSAPSVMPASSFEAAAYASVRTLAEILARNPGAQWPDLPQAFAGTSFRTPLGDISIDPQTQHATLPVQIGRIEGTAFKTVLVTKGVAPDPYLSRYDRTETFGHPRLRVVS
;
A
#
# COMPACT_ATOMS: atom_id res chain seq x y z
N MET A 1 -28.27 -16.92 -16.08
CA MET A 1 -27.42 -15.96 -16.80
C MET A 1 -27.22 -14.79 -15.85
N GLY A 2 -25.98 -14.53 -15.43
CA GLY A 2 -25.66 -13.55 -14.39
C GLY A 2 -25.96 -12.12 -14.83
N ARG A 3 -26.17 -11.21 -13.87
CA ARG A 3 -26.32 -9.78 -14.16
C ARG A 3 -24.98 -9.24 -14.65
N ARG A 4 -24.96 -8.72 -15.87
CA ARG A 4 -23.76 -8.14 -16.48
C ARG A 4 -23.51 -6.74 -15.92
N ILE A 5 -22.32 -6.49 -15.38
CA ILE A 5 -21.95 -5.24 -14.71
C ILE A 5 -20.61 -4.75 -15.29
N GLU A 6 -20.59 -3.54 -15.82
CA GLU A 6 -19.33 -2.94 -16.26
C GLU A 6 -18.53 -2.42 -15.05
N ILE A 7 -17.22 -2.68 -15.05
CA ILE A 7 -16.30 -2.28 -13.98
C ILE A 7 -15.11 -1.55 -14.61
N GLY A 8 -14.80 -0.37 -14.10
CA GLY A 8 -13.67 0.42 -14.59
C GLY A 8 -12.34 -0.13 -14.07
N ILE A 9 -11.33 -0.20 -14.93
CA ILE A 9 -9.97 -0.56 -14.56
C ILE A 9 -9.06 0.59 -14.97
N LEU A 10 -8.44 1.26 -14.00
CA LEU A 10 -7.68 2.49 -14.22
C LEU A 10 -6.27 2.35 -13.62
N TYR A 11 -5.41 1.67 -14.36
CA TYR A 11 -4.02 1.40 -13.99
C TYR A 11 -3.08 1.73 -15.16
N SER A 12 -1.96 2.37 -14.85
CA SER A 12 -0.92 2.66 -15.84
C SER A 12 -0.20 1.38 -16.28
N ARG A 13 0.14 1.29 -17.57
CA ARG A 13 0.94 0.18 -18.12
C ARG A 13 2.37 0.59 -18.47
N SER A 14 2.70 1.86 -18.23
CA SER A 14 4.02 2.46 -18.44
C SER A 14 4.34 3.46 -17.31
N GLY A 15 5.55 4.05 -17.35
CA GLY A 15 6.00 5.04 -16.38
C GLY A 15 6.76 4.46 -15.17
N ASN A 16 7.09 5.35 -14.22
CA ASN A 16 8.04 5.07 -13.14
C ASN A 16 7.56 4.01 -12.13
N TYR A 17 6.25 3.84 -11.98
CA TYR A 17 5.63 2.91 -11.03
C TYR A 17 4.89 1.76 -11.75
N ARG A 18 5.33 1.42 -12.97
CA ARG A 18 4.72 0.36 -13.79
C ARG A 18 4.60 -0.99 -13.08
N LEU A 19 5.60 -1.40 -12.29
CA LEU A 19 5.58 -2.71 -11.61
C LEU A 19 4.44 -2.79 -10.58
N LEU A 20 4.29 -1.75 -9.75
CA LEU A 20 3.17 -1.62 -8.81
C LEU A 20 1.83 -1.64 -9.55
N SER A 21 1.74 -0.87 -10.62
CA SER A 21 0.52 -0.71 -11.41
C SER A 21 0.09 -1.99 -12.12
N GLU A 22 1.03 -2.71 -12.72
CA GLU A 22 0.75 -3.99 -13.38
C GLU A 22 0.36 -5.06 -12.34
N SER A 23 0.95 -5.03 -11.14
CA SER A 23 0.60 -5.97 -10.08
C SER A 23 -0.84 -5.77 -9.59
N CYS A 24 -1.26 -4.52 -9.34
CA CYS A 24 -2.66 -4.21 -9.05
C CYS A 24 -3.59 -4.63 -10.20
N ARG A 25 -3.23 -4.27 -11.44
CA ARG A 25 -4.04 -4.62 -12.62
C ARG A 25 -4.21 -6.13 -12.75
N SER A 26 -3.13 -6.88 -12.58
CA SER A 26 -3.16 -8.36 -12.63
C SER A 26 -4.10 -8.91 -11.57
N GLY A 27 -4.02 -8.42 -10.33
CA GLY A 27 -4.91 -8.84 -9.25
C GLY A 27 -6.39 -8.58 -9.53
N ALA A 28 -6.71 -7.37 -10.04
CA ALA A 28 -8.08 -7.01 -10.42
C ALA A 28 -8.60 -7.88 -11.57
N MET A 29 -7.81 -8.08 -12.63
CA MET A 29 -8.21 -8.87 -13.80
C MET A 29 -8.35 -10.36 -13.46
N THR A 30 -7.49 -10.91 -12.63
CA THR A 30 -7.60 -12.30 -12.12
C THR A 30 -8.87 -12.46 -11.28
N ALA A 31 -9.18 -11.52 -10.39
CA ALA A 31 -10.43 -11.57 -9.63
C ALA A 31 -11.68 -11.46 -10.50
N ILE A 32 -11.66 -10.64 -11.56
CA ILE A 32 -12.76 -10.57 -12.54
C ILE A 32 -12.94 -11.93 -13.23
N ALA A 33 -11.85 -12.56 -13.66
CA ALA A 33 -11.89 -13.87 -14.30
C ALA A 33 -12.48 -14.93 -13.35
N ASP A 34 -12.03 -14.95 -12.08
CA ASP A 34 -12.54 -15.86 -11.06
C ASP A 34 -14.03 -15.64 -10.77
N VAL A 35 -14.48 -14.39 -10.67
CA VAL A 35 -15.90 -14.06 -10.48
C VAL A 35 -16.73 -14.56 -11.65
N ASN A 36 -16.28 -14.31 -12.88
CA ASN A 36 -17.02 -14.69 -14.09
C ASN A 36 -17.04 -16.21 -14.32
N ALA A 37 -16.04 -16.94 -13.81
CA ALA A 37 -15.96 -18.39 -13.90
C ALA A 37 -16.77 -19.12 -12.82
N ASP A 38 -17.11 -18.44 -11.71
CA ASP A 38 -17.82 -19.02 -10.57
C ASP A 38 -19.35 -19.00 -10.79
N PRO A 39 -19.99 -20.16 -11.04
CA PRO A 39 -21.44 -20.22 -11.28
C PRO A 39 -22.27 -19.89 -10.03
N ALA A 40 -21.68 -19.86 -8.84
CA ALA A 40 -22.37 -19.47 -7.60
C ALA A 40 -22.54 -17.94 -7.48
N ILE A 41 -21.77 -17.15 -8.24
CA ILE A 41 -21.86 -15.69 -8.22
C ILE A 41 -22.81 -15.25 -9.35
N PRO A 42 -23.96 -14.62 -9.05
CA PRO A 42 -24.97 -14.26 -10.06
C PRO A 42 -24.60 -12.98 -10.86
N ILE A 43 -23.32 -12.73 -11.09
CA ILE A 43 -22.78 -11.51 -11.72
C ILE A 43 -21.74 -11.90 -12.76
N GLU A 44 -21.69 -11.13 -13.85
CA GLU A 44 -20.59 -11.14 -14.81
C GLU A 44 -20.00 -9.72 -14.89
N PHE A 45 -18.73 -9.57 -14.53
CA PHE A 45 -18.00 -8.32 -14.68
C PHE A 45 -17.44 -8.16 -16.10
N VAL A 46 -17.64 -6.97 -16.66
CA VAL A 46 -17.08 -6.56 -17.95
C VAL A 46 -16.09 -5.41 -17.73
N PRO A 47 -14.78 -5.64 -17.86
CA PRO A 47 -13.79 -4.61 -17.61
C PRO A 47 -13.81 -3.53 -18.69
N VAL A 48 -13.85 -2.26 -18.27
CA VAL A 48 -13.66 -1.08 -19.11
C VAL A 48 -12.33 -0.45 -18.72
N GLU A 49 -11.28 -0.77 -19.48
CA GLU A 49 -9.91 -0.37 -19.13
C GLU A 49 -9.52 0.99 -19.72
N ARG A 50 -8.82 1.82 -18.95
CA ARG A 50 -8.05 2.97 -19.44
C ARG A 50 -6.64 2.94 -18.87
N ASP A 51 -5.66 3.29 -19.70
CA ASP A 51 -4.25 3.35 -19.34
C ASP A 51 -3.79 4.82 -19.22
N PRO A 52 -3.54 5.32 -18.00
CA PRO A 52 -3.03 6.68 -17.79
C PRO A 52 -1.56 6.88 -18.19
N GLN A 53 -0.84 5.81 -18.54
CA GLN A 53 0.55 5.86 -19.03
C GLN A 53 1.58 6.50 -18.07
N GLY A 54 1.35 6.38 -16.76
CA GLY A 54 2.20 7.01 -15.74
C GLY A 54 2.02 8.52 -15.64
N ASN A 55 1.05 9.10 -16.35
CA ASN A 55 0.70 10.51 -16.31
C ASN A 55 -0.49 10.71 -15.37
N ILE A 56 -0.34 11.64 -14.43
CA ILE A 56 -1.36 11.97 -13.45
C ILE A 56 -2.62 12.55 -14.10
N ASP A 57 -2.49 13.44 -15.08
CA ASP A 57 -3.63 14.02 -15.81
C ASP A 57 -4.42 12.94 -16.59
N GLY A 58 -3.73 11.85 -16.95
CA GLY A 58 -4.32 10.68 -17.59
C GLY A 58 -5.30 9.92 -16.68
N TYR A 59 -5.13 9.99 -15.36
CA TYR A 59 -6.05 9.34 -14.42
C TYR A 59 -7.38 10.07 -14.36
N ALA A 60 -7.35 11.41 -14.24
CA ALA A 60 -8.57 12.22 -14.27
C ALA A 60 -9.34 12.00 -15.59
N THR A 61 -8.65 12.12 -16.72
CA THR A 61 -9.26 11.94 -18.04
C THR A 61 -9.81 10.53 -18.23
N GLY A 62 -9.05 9.50 -17.85
CA GLY A 62 -9.47 8.10 -17.94
C GLY A 62 -10.66 7.77 -17.04
N CYS A 63 -10.70 8.31 -15.81
CA CYS A 63 -11.83 8.17 -14.91
C CYS A 63 -13.09 8.80 -15.49
N ALA A 64 -13.01 10.04 -15.98
CA ALA A 64 -14.13 10.74 -16.59
C ALA A 64 -14.67 9.98 -17.81
N ASP A 65 -13.79 9.48 -18.67
CA ASP A 65 -14.18 8.73 -19.86
C ASP A 65 -14.87 7.41 -19.52
N ILE A 66 -14.37 6.65 -18.54
CA ILE A 66 -15.02 5.42 -18.05
C ILE A 66 -16.45 5.74 -17.58
N LEU A 67 -16.62 6.75 -16.73
CA LEU A 67 -17.93 7.06 -16.13
C LEU A 67 -18.92 7.67 -17.13
N ALA A 68 -18.43 8.40 -18.14
CA ALA A 68 -19.26 9.05 -19.15
C ALA A 68 -19.67 8.09 -20.28
N ASN A 69 -18.77 7.22 -20.71
CA ASN A 69 -18.93 6.40 -21.92
C ASN A 69 -19.17 4.91 -21.63
N SER A 70 -19.46 4.55 -20.37
CA SER A 70 -19.89 3.22 -19.98
C SER A 70 -20.90 3.26 -18.81
N GLY A 71 -21.53 2.12 -18.55
CA GLY A 71 -22.32 1.86 -17.35
C GLY A 71 -21.46 1.56 -16.12
N ALA A 72 -20.12 1.56 -16.24
CA ALA A 72 -19.25 1.35 -15.10
C ALA A 72 -19.43 2.47 -14.08
N ARG A 73 -19.48 2.07 -12.82
CA ARG A 73 -19.56 3.01 -11.71
C ARG A 73 -18.57 2.68 -10.59
N HIS A 74 -18.14 1.41 -10.48
CA HIS A 74 -16.99 1.03 -9.66
C HIS A 74 -15.74 1.08 -10.52
N ILE A 75 -14.70 1.74 -10.03
CA ILE A 75 -13.38 1.79 -10.64
C ILE A 75 -12.40 1.12 -9.68
N ILE A 76 -11.66 0.12 -10.16
CA ILE A 76 -10.50 -0.44 -9.47
C ILE A 76 -9.28 0.24 -10.09
N GLY A 77 -8.55 1.03 -9.33
CA GLY A 77 -7.56 1.90 -9.94
C GLY A 77 -6.78 2.79 -9.00
N CYS A 78 -6.02 3.70 -9.62
CA CYS A 78 -5.07 4.59 -8.98
C CYS A 78 -3.91 3.87 -8.30
N ILE A 79 -2.72 4.47 -8.36
CA ILE A 79 -1.52 3.94 -7.69
C ILE A 79 -1.02 4.96 -6.70
N THR A 80 -0.70 6.16 -7.17
CA THR A 80 -0.22 7.23 -6.31
C THR A 80 -1.38 7.91 -5.61
N SER A 81 -1.15 8.39 -4.39
CA SER A 81 -2.11 9.26 -3.71
C SER A 81 -2.46 10.50 -4.53
N TRP A 82 -1.53 10.98 -5.37
CA TRP A 82 -1.82 12.06 -6.31
C TRP A 82 -2.89 11.65 -7.32
N SER A 83 -2.77 10.49 -7.98
CA SER A 83 -3.81 10.01 -8.90
C SER A 83 -5.17 9.83 -8.22
N ARG A 84 -5.19 9.38 -6.94
CA ARG A 84 -6.41 9.26 -6.15
C ARG A 84 -7.08 10.63 -5.96
N LYS A 85 -6.31 11.64 -5.56
CA LYS A 85 -6.80 13.01 -5.37
C LYS A 85 -7.38 13.60 -6.67
N GLU A 86 -6.77 13.32 -7.82
CA GLU A 86 -7.26 13.82 -9.11
C GLU A 86 -8.60 13.18 -9.54
N VAL A 87 -8.85 11.92 -9.19
CA VAL A 87 -10.10 11.25 -9.61
C VAL A 87 -11.28 11.52 -8.67
N ILE A 88 -11.05 11.86 -7.40
CA ILE A 88 -12.11 12.11 -6.40
C ILE A 88 -13.17 13.10 -6.91
N PRO A 89 -12.84 14.30 -7.40
CA PRO A 89 -13.85 15.26 -7.86
C PRO A 89 -14.67 14.79 -9.07
N ILE A 90 -14.17 13.80 -9.81
CA ILE A 90 -14.88 13.20 -10.95
C ILE A 90 -15.85 12.14 -10.44
N LEU A 91 -15.41 11.31 -9.50
CA LEU A 91 -16.24 10.31 -8.84
C LEU A 91 -17.42 10.96 -8.13
N GLU A 92 -17.19 12.04 -7.37
CA GLU A 92 -18.22 12.80 -6.66
C GLU A 92 -19.29 13.35 -7.62
N ARG A 93 -18.86 13.95 -8.75
CA ARG A 93 -19.80 14.52 -9.74
C ARG A 93 -20.58 13.47 -10.51
N ALA A 94 -19.96 12.32 -10.79
CA ALA A 94 -20.56 11.28 -11.63
C ALA A 94 -21.23 10.15 -10.82
N GLY A 95 -21.15 10.21 -9.48
CA GLY A 95 -21.60 9.13 -8.60
C GLY A 95 -20.85 7.84 -8.88
N GLY A 96 -19.52 7.88 -9.02
CA GLY A 96 -18.67 6.70 -9.11
C GLY A 96 -18.01 6.38 -7.77
N THR A 97 -17.39 5.21 -7.62
CA THR A 97 -16.52 4.90 -6.48
C THR A 97 -15.23 4.26 -6.93
N LEU A 98 -14.14 4.69 -6.32
CA LEU A 98 -12.84 4.08 -6.44
C LEU A 98 -12.63 3.03 -5.36
N TRP A 99 -12.19 1.84 -5.76
CA TRP A 99 -11.57 0.87 -4.86
C TRP A 99 -10.06 1.03 -4.96
N TYR A 100 -9.47 1.56 -3.90
CA TYR A 100 -8.07 1.95 -3.85
C TYR A 100 -7.24 0.91 -3.10
N ALA A 101 -6.39 0.20 -3.83
CA ALA A 101 -5.66 -0.99 -3.36
C ALA A 101 -4.18 -0.71 -3.02
N CYS A 102 -3.82 0.53 -2.69
CA CYS A 102 -2.43 0.93 -2.43
C CYS A 102 -2.31 1.58 -1.03
N PRO A 103 -1.17 1.40 -0.33
CA PRO A 103 -0.94 2.06 0.94
C PRO A 103 -0.90 3.58 0.76
N TYR A 104 -1.29 4.34 1.78
CA TYR A 104 -1.34 5.79 1.69
C TYR A 104 -1.09 6.50 3.03
N GLU A 105 -0.97 7.82 2.96
CA GLU A 105 -0.54 8.70 4.03
C GLU A 105 -1.53 8.91 5.19
N GLY A 106 -2.79 8.46 5.07
CA GLY A 106 -3.84 8.78 6.04
C GLY A 106 -4.52 10.13 5.77
N PHE A 107 -5.24 10.63 6.78
CA PHE A 107 -5.88 11.95 6.81
C PHE A 107 -6.90 12.18 5.69
N GLU A 108 -7.54 11.11 5.22
CA GLU A 108 -8.62 11.14 4.24
C GLU A 108 -9.68 10.11 4.61
N ALA A 109 -10.94 10.50 4.43
CA ALA A 109 -12.08 9.60 4.36
C ALA A 109 -13.03 10.22 3.35
N ASN A 110 -13.43 9.45 2.33
CA ASN A 110 -14.29 9.93 1.26
C ASN A 110 -15.31 8.84 0.92
N GLU A 111 -16.59 9.24 0.81
CA GLU A 111 -17.70 8.32 0.51
C GLU A 111 -17.58 7.65 -0.86
N HIS A 112 -16.81 8.24 -1.78
CA HIS A 112 -16.52 7.70 -3.11
C HIS A 112 -15.22 6.91 -3.20
N VAL A 113 -14.57 6.60 -2.07
CA VAL A 113 -13.33 5.81 -2.05
C VAL A 113 -13.40 4.71 -0.99
N VAL A 114 -13.20 3.46 -1.40
CA VAL A 114 -13.00 2.33 -0.50
C VAL A 114 -11.51 2.02 -0.43
N TYR A 115 -10.93 2.08 0.77
CA TYR A 115 -9.50 1.93 1.00
C TYR A 115 -9.19 0.49 1.40
N MET A 116 -8.59 -0.24 0.48
CA MET A 116 -8.36 -1.69 0.57
C MET A 116 -6.91 -2.05 0.91
N HIS A 117 -6.12 -1.07 1.33
CA HIS A 117 -4.74 -1.24 1.78
C HIS A 117 -4.46 -0.36 3.00
N ALA A 118 -3.28 -0.52 3.60
CA ALA A 118 -2.92 0.00 4.90
C ALA A 118 -2.89 1.54 4.96
N CYS A 119 -3.46 2.08 6.04
CA CYS A 119 -3.29 3.48 6.48
C CYS A 119 -2.27 3.56 7.64
N PRO A 120 -1.80 4.75 8.10
CA PRO A 120 -0.59 4.88 8.92
C PRO A 120 -0.50 4.00 10.17
N ASN A 121 -1.61 3.74 10.87
CA ASN A 121 -1.64 2.86 12.04
C ASN A 121 -1.46 1.36 11.70
N GLN A 122 -1.62 0.99 10.43
CA GLN A 122 -1.48 -0.36 9.89
C GLN A 122 -0.15 -0.58 9.15
N HIS A 123 0.69 0.44 8.94
CA HIS A 123 2.03 0.28 8.37
C HIS A 123 3.10 1.04 9.15
N LEU A 124 3.07 2.38 9.12
CA LEU A 124 4.16 3.20 9.62
C LEU A 124 4.34 3.09 11.13
N VAL A 125 3.26 3.19 11.91
CA VAL A 125 3.27 3.09 13.38
C VAL A 125 3.85 1.73 13.83
N PRO A 126 3.30 0.57 13.41
CA PRO A 126 3.82 -0.72 13.85
C PRO A 126 5.25 -1.00 13.35
N LEU A 127 5.63 -0.50 12.17
CA LEU A 127 7.00 -0.64 11.67
C LEU A 127 8.00 0.12 12.55
N LEU A 128 7.72 1.38 12.89
CA LEU A 128 8.60 2.15 13.77
C LEU A 128 8.61 1.59 15.20
N ALA A 129 7.47 1.12 15.72
CA ALA A 129 7.40 0.43 17.01
C ALA A 129 8.29 -0.83 17.05
N HIS A 130 8.41 -1.53 15.91
CA HIS A 130 9.32 -2.67 15.79
C HIS A 130 10.79 -2.24 15.71
N VAL A 131 11.11 -1.18 14.96
CA VAL A 131 12.48 -0.80 14.63
C VAL A 131 13.17 -0.01 15.74
N VAL A 132 12.48 0.97 16.32
CA VAL A 132 13.06 1.89 17.31
C VAL A 132 13.75 1.17 18.47
N PRO A 133 13.15 0.15 19.13
CA PRO A 133 13.79 -0.54 20.24
C PRO A 133 15.02 -1.39 19.85
N ARG A 134 15.18 -1.69 18.56
CA ARG A 134 16.20 -2.63 18.04
C ARG A 134 17.41 -1.91 17.45
N PHE A 135 17.17 -0.82 16.74
CA PHE A 135 18.20 -0.12 15.96
C PHE A 135 18.51 1.27 16.51
N GLY A 136 17.57 1.89 17.21
CA GLY A 136 17.64 3.28 17.64
C GLY A 136 16.54 4.13 17.01
N ALA A 137 16.39 5.36 17.48
CA ALA A 137 15.29 6.25 17.12
C ALA A 137 15.65 7.31 16.08
N ASN A 138 16.92 7.44 15.68
CA ASN A 138 17.34 8.48 14.75
C ASN A 138 17.17 8.03 13.29
N GLY A 139 16.20 8.62 12.59
CA GLY A 139 15.88 8.26 11.21
C GLY A 139 16.45 9.23 10.18
N PHE A 140 16.66 8.74 8.95
CA PHE A 140 16.78 9.57 7.75
C PHE A 140 15.58 9.29 6.85
N LEU A 141 14.89 10.34 6.40
CA LEU A 141 13.60 10.23 5.72
C LEU A 141 13.75 10.54 4.23
N LEU A 142 13.31 9.62 3.38
CA LEU A 142 13.27 9.79 1.93
C LEU A 142 11.83 9.71 1.46
N GLY A 143 11.44 10.58 0.52
CA GLY A 143 10.12 10.53 -0.09
C GLY A 143 10.15 10.88 -1.57
N SER A 144 9.26 10.30 -2.35
CA SER A 144 8.96 10.86 -3.66
C SER A 144 8.29 12.23 -3.50
N ASN A 145 8.62 13.20 -4.36
CA ASN A 145 8.21 14.59 -4.22
C ASN A 145 6.73 14.83 -4.58
N TYR A 146 5.82 14.26 -3.80
CA TYR A 146 4.37 14.43 -3.87
C TYR A 146 3.73 14.04 -2.52
N ILE A 147 2.39 14.14 -2.41
CA ILE A 147 1.65 14.01 -1.14
C ILE A 147 2.01 12.77 -0.30
N TRP A 148 2.16 11.59 -0.91
CA TRP A 148 2.59 10.37 -0.20
C TRP A 148 3.89 10.58 0.57
N GLY A 149 4.92 11.10 -0.11
CA GLY A 149 6.23 11.31 0.49
C GLY A 149 6.17 12.37 1.58
N TRP A 150 5.53 13.50 1.32
CA TRP A 150 5.46 14.62 2.26
C TRP A 150 4.69 14.26 3.54
N GLU A 151 3.50 13.67 3.40
CA GLU A 151 2.63 13.39 4.54
C GLU A 151 3.09 12.16 5.32
N THR A 152 3.56 11.10 4.65
CA THR A 152 4.13 9.93 5.36
C THR A 152 5.38 10.34 6.14
N ASN A 153 6.24 11.19 5.57
CA ASN A 153 7.39 11.72 6.31
C ASN A 153 6.96 12.65 7.44
N ARG A 154 5.91 13.47 7.27
CA ARG A 154 5.37 14.28 8.37
C ARG A 154 4.99 13.41 9.57
N VAL A 155 4.21 12.35 9.34
CA VAL A 155 3.84 11.40 10.40
C VAL A 155 5.08 10.71 10.98
N ALA A 156 6.04 10.34 10.14
CA ALA A 156 7.29 9.72 10.60
C ALA A 156 8.12 10.65 11.51
N ARG A 157 8.14 11.97 11.23
CA ARG A 157 8.80 12.95 12.11
C ARG A 157 8.16 12.95 13.50
N ASP A 158 6.83 12.98 13.56
CA ASP A 158 6.08 12.99 14.81
C ASP A 158 6.36 11.71 15.62
N LEU A 159 6.32 10.54 14.96
CA LEU A 159 6.62 9.25 15.59
C LEU A 159 8.08 9.13 16.06
N ILE A 160 9.04 9.64 15.29
CA ILE A 160 10.45 9.68 15.68
C ILE A 160 10.65 10.59 16.91
N ALA A 161 9.97 11.74 16.94
CA ALA A 161 10.04 12.65 18.07
C ALA A 161 9.42 12.03 19.34
N ASP A 162 8.27 11.37 19.21
CA ASP A 162 7.62 10.65 20.32
C ASP A 162 8.47 9.48 20.84
N ALA A 163 9.24 8.82 19.96
CA ALA A 163 10.25 7.83 20.32
C ALA A 163 11.52 8.42 20.97
N GLY A 164 11.63 9.75 21.08
CA GLY A 164 12.81 10.44 21.61
C GLY A 164 14.01 10.49 20.65
N GLY A 165 13.77 10.24 19.36
CA GLY A 165 14.77 10.28 18.30
C GLY A 165 14.88 11.63 17.60
N LYS A 166 15.72 11.67 16.55
CA LYS A 166 15.91 12.84 15.69
C LYS A 166 15.87 12.44 14.22
N VAL A 167 15.36 13.33 13.39
CA VAL A 167 15.47 13.21 11.94
C VAL A 167 16.80 13.82 11.52
N LEU A 168 17.74 12.97 11.08
CA LEU A 168 19.09 13.40 10.73
C LEU A 168 19.20 13.94 9.31
N GLY A 169 18.17 13.72 8.50
CA GLY A 169 18.01 14.30 7.17
C GLY A 169 16.66 13.92 6.59
N GLU A 170 16.16 14.78 5.71
CA GLU A 170 14.90 14.58 5.00
C GLU A 170 15.04 15.08 3.57
N ARG A 171 14.81 14.20 2.59
CA ARG A 171 15.01 14.53 1.17
C ARG A 171 13.87 14.00 0.32
N TYR A 172 13.54 14.80 -0.69
CA TYR A 172 12.51 14.48 -1.68
C TYR A 172 13.11 14.41 -3.07
N LEU A 173 12.81 13.34 -3.79
CA LEU A 173 13.24 13.17 -5.17
C LEU A 173 12.03 13.24 -6.13
N PRO A 174 12.15 13.93 -7.27
CA PRO A 174 11.17 13.79 -8.35
C PRO A 174 10.98 12.33 -8.75
N LEU A 175 9.79 11.97 -9.20
CA LEU A 175 9.53 10.62 -9.70
C LEU A 175 10.44 10.33 -10.91
N GLY A 176 11.20 9.24 -10.83
CA GLY A 176 12.11 8.84 -11.90
C GLY A 176 13.54 9.40 -11.77
N GLU A 177 13.82 10.23 -10.76
CA GLU A 177 15.18 10.64 -10.44
C GLU A 177 15.99 9.43 -9.95
N VAL A 178 17.18 9.24 -10.50
CA VAL A 178 18.06 8.09 -10.20
C VAL A 178 19.48 8.51 -9.80
N ASP A 179 19.85 9.79 -9.94
CA ASP A 179 21.10 10.32 -9.39
C ASP A 179 20.95 10.55 -7.88
N VAL A 180 21.25 9.48 -7.13
CA VAL A 180 21.19 9.44 -5.67
C VAL A 180 22.56 9.63 -5.01
N SER A 181 23.59 10.00 -5.77
CA SER A 181 24.98 10.05 -5.29
C SER A 181 25.17 11.01 -4.09
N ARG A 182 24.63 12.23 -4.21
CA ARG A 182 24.64 13.23 -3.13
C ARG A 182 23.85 12.80 -1.91
N LEU A 183 22.73 12.12 -2.14
CA LEU A 183 21.88 11.58 -1.08
C LEU A 183 22.63 10.54 -0.25
N ILE A 184 23.32 9.61 -0.92
CA ILE A 184 24.14 8.58 -0.26
C ILE A 184 25.29 9.22 0.53
N ALA A 185 25.94 10.26 0.01
CA ALA A 185 27.00 10.97 0.72
C ALA A 185 26.48 11.63 2.02
N GLU A 186 25.28 12.22 1.97
CA GLU A 186 24.64 12.82 3.13
C GLU A 186 24.26 11.77 4.20
N ILE A 187 23.67 10.65 3.77
CA ILE A 187 23.36 9.51 4.66
C ILE A 187 24.64 8.98 5.32
N GLN A 188 25.73 8.87 4.55
CA GLN A 188 27.02 8.44 5.07
C GLN A 188 27.56 9.38 6.17
N ALA A 189 27.43 10.68 5.96
CA ALA A 189 27.91 11.70 6.90
C ALA A 189 27.05 11.78 8.18
N THR A 190 25.74 11.57 8.06
CA THR A 190 24.78 11.71 9.17
C THR A 190 24.66 10.46 10.04
N ARG A 191 24.97 9.27 9.50
CA ARG A 191 24.97 7.98 10.22
C ARG A 191 23.68 7.71 11.04
N PRO A 192 22.49 7.69 10.41
CA PRO A 192 21.24 7.35 11.08
C PRO A 192 21.21 5.91 11.60
N ASP A 193 20.23 5.63 12.46
CA ASP A 193 19.92 4.31 12.99
C ASP A 193 19.07 3.48 11.99
N PHE A 194 18.29 4.16 11.14
CA PHE A 194 17.54 3.55 10.03
C PHE A 194 17.24 4.58 8.93
N ILE A 195 16.91 4.08 7.74
CA ILE A 195 16.40 4.90 6.63
C ILE A 195 14.93 4.57 6.41
N LEU A 196 14.02 5.55 6.47
CA LEU A 196 12.65 5.37 5.99
C LEU A 196 12.58 5.77 4.52
N ASN A 197 12.39 4.77 3.65
CA ASN A 197 12.33 4.95 2.20
C ASN A 197 10.88 4.94 1.70
N ASN A 198 10.34 6.14 1.47
CA ASN A 198 9.04 6.37 0.83
C ASN A 198 9.20 6.79 -0.65
N LEU A 199 10.34 6.50 -1.29
CA LEU A 199 10.48 6.59 -2.74
C LEU A 199 9.68 5.47 -3.42
N ILE A 200 9.19 5.73 -4.62
CA ILE A 200 8.47 4.73 -5.44
C ILE A 200 9.23 4.44 -6.73
N GLY A 201 9.12 3.22 -7.23
CA GLY A 201 9.61 2.84 -8.56
C GLY A 201 11.12 3.01 -8.74
N SER A 202 11.55 3.45 -9.92
CA SER A 202 12.96 3.55 -10.31
C SER A 202 13.85 4.32 -9.33
N SER A 203 13.33 5.39 -8.72
CA SER A 203 14.06 6.17 -7.71
C SER A 203 14.36 5.34 -6.46
N SER A 204 13.40 4.52 -6.02
CA SER A 204 13.59 3.60 -4.88
C SER A 204 14.65 2.55 -5.19
N TYR A 205 14.61 1.98 -6.40
CA TYR A 205 15.54 0.91 -6.80
C TYR A 205 16.97 1.43 -6.91
N ALA A 206 17.15 2.61 -7.53
CA ALA A 206 18.45 3.27 -7.62
C ALA A 206 19.02 3.58 -6.22
N PHE A 207 18.17 4.08 -5.30
CA PHE A 207 18.57 4.31 -3.92
C PHE A 207 19.02 3.04 -3.21
N ILE A 208 18.21 1.96 -3.25
CA ILE A 208 18.53 0.69 -2.58
C ILE A 208 19.81 0.08 -3.14
N ALA A 209 20.00 0.10 -4.46
CA ALA A 209 21.24 -0.38 -5.08
C ALA A 209 22.47 0.41 -4.62
N ALA A 210 22.39 1.75 -4.60
CA ALA A 210 23.50 2.60 -4.15
C ALA A 210 23.78 2.44 -2.64
N TYR A 211 22.74 2.22 -1.83
CA TYR A 211 22.87 1.95 -0.40
C TYR A 211 23.54 0.59 -0.13
N ALA A 212 23.22 -0.44 -0.92
CA ALA A 212 23.92 -1.73 -0.86
C ALA A 212 25.43 -1.60 -1.16
N GLU A 213 25.81 -0.77 -2.14
CA GLU A 213 27.23 -0.47 -2.41
C GLU A 213 27.90 0.31 -1.28
N LEU A 214 27.17 1.19 -0.57
CA LEU A 214 27.67 1.82 0.65
C LEU A 214 27.89 0.78 1.77
N ALA A 215 26.94 -0.13 2.00
CA ALA A 215 26.99 -1.16 3.03
C ALA A 215 28.15 -2.17 2.85
N LYS A 216 28.58 -2.42 1.60
CA LYS A 216 29.78 -3.21 1.29
C LYS A 216 31.06 -2.55 1.80
N ARG A 217 31.10 -1.21 1.81
CA ARG A 217 32.28 -0.39 2.16
C ARG A 217 32.30 0.06 3.62
N ASP A 218 31.13 0.28 4.23
CA ASP A 218 30.99 0.67 5.63
C ASP A 218 29.95 -0.22 6.35
N PRO A 219 30.39 -1.09 7.28
CA PRO A 219 29.52 -2.03 7.99
C PRO A 219 28.37 -1.40 8.79
N HIS A 220 28.39 -0.09 9.05
CA HIS A 220 27.26 0.59 9.70
C HIS A 220 25.99 0.58 8.87
N PHE A 221 26.12 0.66 7.55
CA PHE A 221 24.97 0.73 6.63
C PHE A 221 24.45 -0.66 6.24
N ARG A 222 24.95 -1.73 6.88
CA ARG A 222 24.40 -3.07 6.68
C ARG A 222 23.00 -3.19 7.29
N PRO A 223 22.11 -4.01 6.72
CA PRO A 223 20.73 -4.15 7.21
C PRO A 223 20.61 -4.56 8.68
N GLU A 224 21.60 -5.26 9.24
CA GLU A 224 21.61 -5.68 10.64
C GLU A 224 21.88 -4.51 11.61
N ARG A 225 22.32 -3.36 11.10
CA ARG A 225 22.70 -2.19 11.91
C ARG A 225 21.98 -0.90 11.53
N CYS A 226 21.81 -0.62 10.23
CA CYS A 226 21.05 0.51 9.73
C CYS A 226 20.16 0.03 8.57
N PRO A 227 18.97 -0.55 8.88
CA PRO A 227 18.08 -1.06 7.86
C PRO A 227 17.40 0.07 7.08
N ILE A 228 17.13 -0.19 5.80
CA ILE A 228 16.08 0.50 5.06
C ILE A 228 14.74 -0.08 5.51
N LEU A 229 13.79 0.81 5.74
CA LEU A 229 12.39 0.54 6.06
C LEU A 229 11.52 1.03 4.91
N SER A 230 10.51 0.28 4.52
CA SER A 230 9.52 0.73 3.53
C SER A 230 8.10 0.34 3.93
N CYS A 231 7.14 1.19 3.55
CA CYS A 231 5.71 0.94 3.69
C CYS A 231 5.03 0.66 2.33
N ASN A 232 5.80 0.63 1.24
CA ASN A 232 5.31 0.52 -0.12
C ASN A 232 6.12 -0.43 -1.00
N LEU A 233 7.24 -0.98 -0.52
CA LEU A 233 8.06 -1.95 -1.23
C LEU A 233 7.50 -3.37 -1.07
N THR A 234 7.16 -4.03 -2.17
CA THR A 234 6.54 -5.36 -2.16
C THR A 234 7.16 -6.31 -3.19
N GLU A 235 6.68 -7.55 -3.25
CA GLU A 235 7.27 -8.64 -4.05
C GLU A 235 7.36 -8.29 -5.52
N CYS A 236 6.40 -7.53 -6.04
CA CYS A 236 6.37 -7.13 -7.44
C CYS A 236 7.56 -6.25 -7.86
N GLU A 237 8.28 -5.68 -6.91
CA GLU A 237 9.44 -4.82 -7.14
C GLU A 237 10.78 -5.51 -6.83
N LEU A 238 10.78 -6.58 -6.02
CA LEU A 238 12.01 -7.26 -5.58
C LEU A 238 12.90 -7.75 -6.74
N PRO A 239 12.36 -8.29 -7.87
CA PRO A 239 13.20 -8.64 -9.02
C PRO A 239 14.00 -7.47 -9.59
N ALA A 240 13.50 -6.23 -9.48
CA ALA A 240 14.21 -5.04 -9.96
C ALA A 240 15.38 -4.64 -9.06
N LEU A 241 15.43 -5.14 -7.81
CA LEU A 241 16.48 -4.82 -6.86
C LEU A 241 17.73 -5.70 -7.00
N ASN A 242 17.66 -6.82 -7.73
CA ASN A 242 18.77 -7.77 -7.90
C ASN A 242 19.49 -8.08 -6.57
N GLU A 243 18.72 -8.50 -5.55
CA GLU A 243 19.21 -8.81 -4.19
C GLU A 243 19.74 -7.64 -3.35
N ALA A 244 19.84 -6.41 -3.90
CA ALA A 244 20.29 -5.25 -3.14
C ALA A 244 19.39 -4.90 -1.96
N GLY A 245 18.14 -5.39 -1.96
CA GLY A 245 17.18 -5.23 -0.88
C GLY A 245 17.36 -6.21 0.30
N ASN A 246 18.19 -7.26 0.17
CA ASN A 246 18.27 -8.34 1.15
C ASN A 246 18.54 -7.84 2.57
N GLY A 247 17.78 -8.37 3.53
CA GLY A 247 17.89 -8.03 4.94
C GLY A 247 17.14 -6.76 5.38
N HIS A 248 16.72 -5.90 4.45
CA HIS A 248 15.89 -4.73 4.75
C HIS A 248 14.43 -5.12 5.08
N LEU A 249 13.69 -4.18 5.65
CA LEU A 249 12.36 -4.43 6.20
C LEU A 249 11.28 -3.70 5.40
N SER A 250 10.18 -4.42 5.15
CA SER A 250 8.94 -3.84 4.64
C SER A 250 7.77 -4.21 5.54
N VAL A 251 6.70 -3.43 5.45
CA VAL A 251 5.45 -3.68 6.17
C VAL A 251 4.28 -3.61 5.20
N GLY A 252 3.30 -4.49 5.39
CA GLY A 252 2.08 -4.49 4.59
C GLY A 252 1.06 -5.50 5.11
N PRO A 253 -0.16 -5.53 4.54
CA PRO A 253 -1.20 -6.47 4.97
C PRO A 253 -0.93 -7.90 4.50
N TYR A 254 -0.11 -8.07 3.48
CA TYR A 254 0.15 -9.35 2.86
C TYR A 254 1.57 -9.41 2.36
N PHE A 255 2.22 -10.54 2.64
CA PHE A 255 3.36 -11.01 1.88
C PHE A 255 3.08 -12.44 1.38
N HIS A 256 3.48 -12.72 0.15
CA HIS A 256 3.27 -14.02 -0.49
C HIS A 256 4.07 -15.10 0.23
N ASP A 257 3.37 -16.08 0.79
CA ASP A 257 3.97 -17.25 1.43
C ASP A 257 3.93 -18.43 0.46
N MET A 258 5.08 -18.75 -0.16
CA MET A 258 5.19 -19.91 -1.05
C MET A 258 4.89 -21.25 -0.34
N SER A 259 4.98 -21.31 1.00
CA SER A 259 4.64 -22.51 1.79
C SER A 259 3.14 -22.64 2.09
N ALA A 260 2.35 -21.60 1.79
CA ALA A 260 0.89 -21.60 1.98
C ALA A 260 0.15 -22.22 0.79
N ALA A 261 0.76 -22.29 -0.40
CA ALA A 261 0.20 -22.93 -1.58
C ALA A 261 -0.11 -24.43 -1.33
N ASP A 262 0.67 -25.10 -0.49
CA ASP A 262 0.49 -26.53 -0.15
C ASP A 262 -0.65 -26.81 0.86
N ARG A 263 -1.32 -25.77 1.39
CA ARG A 263 -2.36 -25.89 2.45
C ARG A 263 -3.77 -25.56 1.95
N GLN A 264 -4.05 -25.73 0.66
CA GLN A 264 -5.35 -25.39 0.08
C GLN A 264 -6.42 -26.42 0.46
N GLY A 265 -7.38 -25.99 1.28
CA GLY A 265 -8.70 -26.62 1.38
C GLY A 265 -9.68 -26.03 0.36
N ASP A 266 -10.83 -26.67 0.18
CA ASP A 266 -11.83 -26.47 -0.89
C ASP A 266 -12.44 -25.05 -1.07
N SER A 267 -12.00 -24.05 -0.30
CA SER A 267 -12.52 -22.66 -0.36
C SER A 267 -11.44 -21.58 -0.55
N ALA A 268 -10.20 -21.97 -0.91
CA ALA A 268 -9.12 -21.01 -1.19
C ALA A 268 -9.30 -20.34 -2.58
N PRO A 269 -8.74 -19.13 -2.80
CA PRO A 269 -8.70 -18.51 -4.12
C PRO A 269 -8.10 -19.47 -5.15
N SER A 270 -8.60 -19.46 -6.39
CA SER A 270 -8.09 -20.31 -7.49
C SER A 270 -6.60 -20.04 -7.75
N VAL A 271 -6.15 -18.81 -7.49
CA VAL A 271 -4.77 -18.34 -7.61
C VAL A 271 -4.42 -17.51 -6.37
N MET A 272 -3.36 -17.90 -5.68
CA MET A 272 -2.79 -17.09 -4.60
C MET A 272 -2.06 -15.87 -5.19
N PRO A 273 -2.39 -14.64 -4.79
CA PRO A 273 -1.72 -13.44 -5.30
C PRO A 273 -0.21 -13.46 -5.06
N ALA A 274 0.58 -13.01 -6.02
CA ALA A 274 2.04 -13.05 -5.94
C ALA A 274 2.64 -11.84 -5.20
N SER A 275 1.85 -10.81 -4.90
CA SER A 275 2.28 -9.63 -4.14
C SER A 275 1.18 -9.03 -3.28
N SER A 276 1.56 -8.14 -2.37
CA SER A 276 0.62 -7.34 -1.57
C SER A 276 -0.34 -6.47 -2.41
N PHE A 277 0.16 -5.82 -3.47
CA PHE A 277 -0.65 -4.97 -4.35
C PHE A 277 -1.64 -5.81 -5.17
N GLU A 278 -1.19 -6.96 -5.66
CA GLU A 278 -2.06 -7.91 -6.34
C GLU A 278 -3.17 -8.43 -5.42
N ALA A 279 -2.81 -8.80 -4.19
CA ALA A 279 -3.75 -9.30 -3.19
C ALA A 279 -4.83 -8.26 -2.85
N ALA A 280 -4.47 -7.00 -2.68
CA ALA A 280 -5.41 -5.93 -2.36
C ALA A 280 -6.35 -5.60 -3.53
N ALA A 281 -5.84 -5.56 -4.77
CA ALA A 281 -6.66 -5.33 -5.95
C ALA A 281 -7.62 -6.51 -6.21
N TYR A 282 -7.14 -7.74 -6.03
CA TYR A 282 -7.96 -8.95 -6.07
C TYR A 282 -9.07 -8.91 -5.02
N ALA A 283 -8.71 -8.61 -3.76
CA ALA A 283 -9.65 -8.48 -2.64
C ALA A 283 -10.71 -7.40 -2.90
N SER A 284 -10.34 -6.30 -3.54
CA SER A 284 -11.26 -5.22 -3.93
C SER A 284 -12.38 -5.73 -4.83
N VAL A 285 -12.03 -6.44 -5.92
CA VAL A 285 -13.01 -6.98 -6.87
C VAL A 285 -13.86 -8.08 -6.23
N ARG A 286 -13.26 -8.99 -5.46
CA ARG A 286 -14.01 -10.07 -4.79
C ARG A 286 -15.01 -9.53 -3.77
N THR A 287 -14.59 -8.56 -2.95
CA THR A 287 -15.45 -7.89 -1.98
C THR A 287 -16.62 -7.20 -2.67
N LEU A 288 -16.33 -6.49 -3.76
CA LEU A 288 -17.36 -5.85 -4.58
C LEU A 288 -18.35 -6.88 -5.16
N ALA A 289 -17.86 -8.00 -5.71
CA ALA A 289 -18.71 -9.06 -6.26
C ALA A 289 -19.68 -9.59 -5.20
N GLU A 290 -19.18 -9.86 -4.00
CA GLU A 290 -19.96 -10.38 -2.88
C GLU A 290 -21.04 -9.38 -2.42
N ILE A 291 -20.71 -8.09 -2.35
CA ILE A 291 -21.66 -7.03 -2.02
C ILE A 291 -22.78 -6.95 -3.08
N LEU A 292 -22.43 -6.92 -4.35
CA LEU A 292 -23.38 -6.79 -5.45
C LEU A 292 -24.24 -8.05 -5.65
N ALA A 293 -23.71 -9.22 -5.29
CA ALA A 293 -24.46 -10.49 -5.32
C ALA A 293 -25.52 -10.53 -4.23
N ARG A 294 -25.20 -10.02 -3.03
CA ARG A 294 -26.14 -9.92 -1.90
C ARG A 294 -27.15 -8.78 -2.08
N ASN A 295 -26.77 -7.71 -2.78
CA ASN A 295 -27.60 -6.53 -2.98
C ASN A 295 -27.72 -6.15 -4.47
N PRO A 296 -28.54 -6.87 -5.27
CA PRO A 296 -28.64 -6.64 -6.72
C PRO A 296 -29.10 -5.23 -7.13
N GLY A 297 -29.78 -4.51 -6.22
CA GLY A 297 -30.28 -3.15 -6.44
C GLY A 297 -29.45 -2.05 -5.77
N ALA A 298 -28.38 -2.39 -5.05
CA ALA A 298 -27.57 -1.42 -4.34
C ALA A 298 -27.08 -0.31 -5.27
N GLN A 299 -27.34 0.93 -4.85
CA GLN A 299 -26.76 2.12 -5.44
C GLN A 299 -25.59 2.59 -4.58
N TRP A 300 -24.88 3.61 -5.04
CA TRP A 300 -23.71 4.14 -4.36
C TRP A 300 -23.86 4.52 -2.89
N PRO A 301 -24.92 5.26 -2.51
CA PRO A 301 -25.12 5.65 -1.12
C PRO A 301 -25.35 4.46 -0.17
N ASP A 302 -25.60 3.27 -0.71
CA ASP A 302 -25.91 2.07 0.06
C ASP A 302 -24.64 1.29 0.47
N LEU A 303 -23.46 1.64 -0.06
CA LEU A 303 -22.22 0.91 0.24
C LEU A 303 -21.86 0.88 1.73
N PRO A 304 -21.90 2.00 2.49
CA PRO A 304 -21.69 1.96 3.94
C PRO A 304 -22.59 0.96 4.67
N GLN A 305 -23.85 0.81 4.24
CA GLN A 305 -24.76 -0.17 4.82
C GLN A 305 -24.37 -1.60 4.46
N ALA A 306 -23.87 -1.84 3.25
CA ALA A 306 -23.36 -3.14 2.83
C ALA A 306 -22.09 -3.57 3.58
N PHE A 307 -21.32 -2.62 4.11
CA PHE A 307 -20.14 -2.91 4.93
C PHE A 307 -20.50 -3.25 6.38
N ALA A 308 -21.54 -2.62 6.93
CA ALA A 308 -21.91 -2.74 8.33
C ALA A 308 -22.16 -4.21 8.75
N GLY A 309 -21.40 -4.67 9.75
CA GLY A 309 -21.53 -6.03 10.30
C GLY A 309 -21.15 -7.16 9.34
N THR A 310 -20.53 -6.84 8.20
CA THR A 310 -20.14 -7.82 7.19
C THR A 310 -18.64 -8.08 7.22
N SER A 311 -18.27 -9.36 7.17
CA SER A 311 -16.90 -9.82 6.96
C SER A 311 -16.77 -10.46 5.59
N PHE A 312 -15.65 -10.19 4.92
CA PHE A 312 -15.33 -10.68 3.58
C PHE A 312 -14.11 -11.60 3.66
N ARG A 313 -14.19 -12.77 3.02
CA ARG A 313 -13.06 -13.71 2.93
C ARG A 313 -12.20 -13.34 1.74
N THR A 314 -10.94 -12.99 1.99
CA THR A 314 -10.02 -12.51 0.94
C THR A 314 -8.63 -13.14 1.09
N PRO A 315 -7.73 -12.98 0.10
CA PRO A 315 -6.32 -13.35 0.26
C PRO A 315 -5.60 -12.59 1.38
N LEU A 316 -6.11 -11.42 1.80
CA LEU A 316 -5.61 -10.67 2.95
C LEU A 316 -6.08 -11.27 4.29
N GLY A 317 -6.84 -12.38 4.25
CA GLY A 317 -7.57 -12.94 5.39
C GLY A 317 -9.02 -12.46 5.44
N ASP A 318 -9.66 -12.68 6.58
CA ASP A 318 -10.98 -12.14 6.88
C ASP A 318 -10.84 -10.63 7.13
N ILE A 319 -11.48 -9.82 6.28
CA ILE A 319 -11.48 -8.36 6.38
C ILE A 319 -12.90 -7.86 6.66
N SER A 320 -12.99 -6.69 7.29
CA SER A 320 -14.20 -5.88 7.37
C SER A 320 -13.90 -4.49 6.85
N ILE A 321 -14.89 -3.79 6.31
CA ILE A 321 -14.74 -2.39 5.89
C ILE A 321 -15.47 -1.53 6.92
N ASP A 322 -14.78 -0.54 7.47
CA ASP A 322 -15.37 0.40 8.41
C ASP A 322 -16.40 1.29 7.67
N PRO A 323 -17.68 1.32 8.08
CA PRO A 323 -18.72 2.04 7.35
C PRO A 323 -18.63 3.56 7.48
N GLN A 324 -17.83 4.09 8.42
CA GLN A 324 -17.68 5.54 8.60
C GLN A 324 -16.53 6.10 7.77
N THR A 325 -15.46 5.32 7.61
CA THR A 325 -14.22 5.74 6.95
C THR A 325 -13.97 5.03 5.62
N GLN A 326 -14.72 3.96 5.34
CA GLN A 326 -14.56 3.07 4.17
C GLN A 326 -13.17 2.42 4.08
N HIS A 327 -12.47 2.28 5.20
CA HIS A 327 -11.16 1.63 5.27
C HIS A 327 -11.29 0.17 5.72
N ALA A 328 -10.44 -0.70 5.18
CA ALA A 328 -10.41 -2.10 5.58
C ALA A 328 -9.69 -2.30 6.93
N THR A 329 -10.24 -3.19 7.76
CA THR A 329 -9.50 -3.87 8.83
C THR A 329 -8.57 -4.87 8.18
N LEU A 330 -7.27 -4.73 8.43
CA LEU A 330 -6.24 -5.48 7.73
C LEU A 330 -5.25 -6.10 8.72
N PRO A 331 -4.73 -7.31 8.46
CA PRO A 331 -3.52 -7.74 9.17
C PRO A 331 -2.36 -6.76 8.93
N VAL A 332 -1.36 -6.83 9.81
CA VAL A 332 -0.10 -6.11 9.66
C VAL A 332 1.02 -7.12 9.71
N GLN A 333 1.79 -7.21 8.63
CA GLN A 333 2.95 -8.09 8.53
C GLN A 333 4.20 -7.25 8.35
N ILE A 334 5.22 -7.49 9.17
CA ILE A 334 6.57 -6.98 8.92
C ILE A 334 7.36 -8.11 8.30
N GLY A 335 7.91 -7.88 7.12
CA GLY A 335 8.68 -8.83 6.33
C GLY A 335 10.12 -8.37 6.17
N ARG A 336 11.04 -9.32 6.20
CA ARG A 336 12.44 -9.11 5.83
C ARG A 336 12.67 -9.64 4.42
N ILE A 337 13.29 -8.84 3.56
CA ILE A 337 13.59 -9.25 2.18
C ILE A 337 14.61 -10.39 2.20
N GLU A 338 14.27 -11.50 1.54
CA GLU A 338 15.14 -12.66 1.28
C GLU A 338 14.99 -13.07 -0.20
N GLY A 339 15.93 -12.60 -1.04
CA GLY A 339 15.89 -12.82 -2.49
C GLY A 339 14.71 -12.06 -3.13
N THR A 340 13.78 -12.82 -3.73
CA THR A 340 12.57 -12.29 -4.37
C THR A 340 11.32 -12.45 -3.51
N ALA A 341 11.47 -12.73 -2.22
CA ALA A 341 10.36 -12.93 -1.29
C ALA A 341 10.59 -12.19 0.04
N PHE A 342 9.59 -12.24 0.91
CA PHE A 342 9.71 -11.79 2.29
C PHE A 342 9.65 -12.96 3.25
N LYS A 343 10.60 -12.99 4.18
CA LYS A 343 10.48 -13.78 5.39
C LYS A 343 9.73 -12.98 6.45
N THR A 344 8.59 -13.48 6.88
CA THR A 344 7.78 -12.85 7.91
C THR A 344 8.52 -12.76 9.25
N VAL A 345 8.59 -11.55 9.79
CA VAL A 345 9.23 -11.22 11.09
C VAL A 345 8.18 -11.09 12.18
N LEU A 346 7.06 -10.42 11.89
CA LEU A 346 5.96 -10.18 12.82
C LEU A 346 4.64 -10.21 12.06
N VAL A 347 3.60 -10.77 12.68
CA VAL A 347 2.22 -10.69 12.20
C VAL A 347 1.33 -10.23 13.34
N THR A 348 0.57 -9.16 13.10
CA THR A 348 -0.57 -8.75 13.92
C THR A 348 -1.83 -9.02 13.11
N LYS A 349 -2.76 -9.79 13.68
CA LYS A 349 -4.03 -10.10 13.00
C LYS A 349 -4.99 -8.93 13.13
N GLY A 350 -5.68 -8.59 12.03
CA GLY A 350 -6.85 -7.71 12.03
C GLY A 350 -6.71 -6.42 12.84
N VAL A 351 -5.99 -5.43 12.31
CA VAL A 351 -5.85 -4.08 12.87
C VAL A 351 -6.91 -3.19 12.25
N ALA A 352 -7.80 -2.63 13.09
CA ALA A 352 -8.82 -1.68 12.65
C ALA A 352 -8.15 -0.39 12.11
N PRO A 353 -8.68 0.21 11.04
CA PRO A 353 -8.08 1.39 10.44
C PRO A 353 -8.27 2.63 11.32
N ASP A 354 -7.23 3.44 11.47
CA ASP A 354 -7.27 4.75 12.12
C ASP A 354 -6.56 5.78 11.23
N PRO A 355 -7.19 6.17 10.09
CA PRO A 355 -6.52 6.98 9.09
C PRO A 355 -6.12 8.37 9.61
N TYR A 356 -6.76 8.85 10.68
CA TYR A 356 -6.46 10.14 11.32
C TYR A 356 -5.57 10.02 12.55
N LEU A 357 -5.12 8.80 12.91
CA LEU A 357 -4.34 8.53 14.13
C LEU A 357 -5.01 9.06 15.41
N SER A 358 -6.33 9.04 15.46
CA SER A 358 -7.14 9.54 16.57
C SER A 358 -7.07 8.68 17.83
N ARG A 359 -6.67 7.41 17.68
CA ARG A 359 -6.52 6.40 18.74
C ARG A 359 -5.05 6.06 19.00
N TYR A 360 -4.12 6.74 18.33
CA TYR A 360 -2.68 6.53 18.54
C TYR A 360 -2.27 6.95 19.95
N ASP A 361 -1.66 6.02 20.70
CA ASP A 361 -1.04 6.30 21.98
C ASP A 361 0.48 6.05 21.90
N ARG A 362 1.26 7.13 22.05
CA ARG A 362 2.72 7.07 22.05
C ARG A 362 3.29 6.23 23.20
N THR A 363 2.63 6.20 24.35
CA THR A 363 3.09 5.45 25.53
C THR A 363 2.87 3.96 25.35
N GLU A 364 1.78 3.56 24.69
CA GLU A 364 1.57 2.17 24.29
C GLU A 364 2.56 1.76 23.19
N THR A 365 2.88 2.67 22.27
CA THR A 365 3.73 2.39 21.11
C THR A 365 5.23 2.33 21.45
N PHE A 366 5.74 3.31 22.20
CA PHE A 366 7.18 3.49 22.46
C PHE A 366 7.55 3.42 23.95
N GLY A 367 6.56 3.29 24.84
CA GLY A 367 6.77 3.35 26.29
C GLY A 367 6.88 4.79 26.82
N HIS A 368 7.15 4.92 28.12
CA HIS A 368 7.34 6.23 28.73
C HIS A 368 8.70 6.84 28.33
N PRO A 369 8.75 8.12 27.94
CA PRO A 369 10.00 8.78 27.64
C PRO A 369 10.90 8.80 28.88
N ARG A 370 12.15 8.36 28.70
CA ARG A 370 13.17 8.48 29.76
C ARG A 370 13.57 9.95 29.85
N LEU A 371 12.94 10.69 30.76
CA LEU A 371 13.31 12.07 31.09
C LEU A 371 14.80 12.11 31.45
N ARG A 372 15.58 12.88 30.68
CA ARG A 372 16.97 13.21 31.03
C ARG A 372 17.01 14.65 31.50
N VAL A 373 17.61 14.88 32.66
CA VAL A 373 17.94 16.24 33.12
C VAL A 373 18.96 16.81 32.12
N VAL A 374 18.61 17.91 31.47
CA VAL A 374 19.56 18.66 30.65
C VAL A 374 20.40 19.48 31.63
N SER A 375 21.63 19.03 31.89
CA SER A 375 22.63 19.73 32.71
C SER A 375 23.48 20.65 31.86
#